data_AF-A0A957ZJB8-F1
#
_entry.id   AF-A0A957ZJB8-F1
#
_cell.length_a   1.000
_cell.length_b   1.000
_cell.length_c   1.000
_cell.angle_alpha   90.00
_cell.angle_beta   90.00
_cell.angle_gamma   90.00
#
_symmetry.space_group_name_H-M   'P 1'
#
loop_
_entity.id
_entity.type
_entity.pdbx_description
1 polymer ?
#
loop_
_entity_poly.entity_id
_entity_poly.type
_entity_poly.pdbx_seq_one_letter_code
_entity_poly.pdbx_strand_id
1 'polypeptide(L)'
;DDTARIANSFPGVALHEQGGSGIPNAYNCGVKLASGALIAFLSHDDLWTPDKLAVQTGYLREHPAAMYCVALAKFFLEPGCSAPPTFRAALLEGDHVARIMETLVARRELFDLVGGFDEALHVAEDVDWYARVADAGYPV
;
A
#
# COMPACT_ATOMS: atom_id res chain seq x y z
N ASP A 1 -9.42 21.22 0.41
CA ASP A 1 -10.65 20.59 -0.10
C ASP A 1 -11.44 20.05 1.10
N ASP A 2 -12.38 19.14 0.90
CA ASP A 2 -13.21 18.55 1.96
C ASP A 2 -12.62 17.26 2.58
N THR A 3 -11.40 16.87 2.20
CA THR A 3 -10.79 15.58 2.55
C THR A 3 -10.76 15.32 4.06
N ALA A 4 -10.28 16.29 4.86
CA ALA A 4 -10.21 16.14 6.31
C ALA A 4 -11.59 15.99 6.98
N ARG A 5 -12.60 16.71 6.47
CA ARG A 5 -13.98 16.62 6.98
C ARG A 5 -14.58 15.24 6.68
N ILE A 6 -14.36 14.71 5.49
CA ILE A 6 -14.85 13.39 5.08
C ILE A 6 -14.15 12.30 5.90
N ALA A 7 -12.82 12.32 6.01
CA ALA A 7 -12.06 11.33 6.76
C ALA A 7 -12.51 11.24 8.24
N ASN A 8 -12.67 12.38 8.91
CA ASN A 8 -13.13 12.44 10.31
C ASN A 8 -14.58 11.99 10.51
N SER A 9 -15.37 11.83 9.43
CA SER A 9 -16.74 11.33 9.54
C SER A 9 -16.83 9.81 9.71
N PHE A 10 -15.75 9.07 9.45
CA PHE A 10 -15.73 7.61 9.55
C PHE A 10 -15.25 7.14 10.92
N PRO A 11 -16.00 6.27 11.61
CA PRO A 11 -15.56 5.68 12.86
C PRO A 11 -14.37 4.75 12.63
N GLY A 12 -13.37 4.80 13.50
CA GLY A 12 -12.16 3.97 13.40
C GLY A 12 -11.09 4.53 12.46
N VAL A 13 -11.31 5.69 11.84
CA VAL A 13 -10.28 6.44 11.10
C VAL A 13 -9.62 7.45 12.03
N ALA A 14 -8.30 7.45 12.07
CA ALA A 14 -7.51 8.49 12.72
C ALA A 14 -6.84 9.35 11.64
N LEU A 15 -7.17 10.65 11.61
CA LEU A 15 -6.56 11.59 10.67
C LEU A 15 -5.34 12.24 11.31
N HIS A 16 -4.23 12.27 10.58
CA HIS A 16 -3.00 12.93 10.98
C HIS A 16 -2.49 13.80 9.85
N GLU A 17 -2.09 15.03 10.18
CA GLU A 17 -1.37 15.87 9.25
C GLU A 17 0.07 15.37 9.13
N GLN A 18 0.55 15.22 7.90
CA GLN A 18 1.93 14.84 7.65
C GLN A 18 2.87 16.02 7.97
N GLY A 19 4.03 15.71 8.53
CA GLY A 19 5.04 16.72 8.88
C GLY A 19 5.92 17.13 7.71
N GLY A 20 5.99 16.31 6.65
CA GLY A 20 6.78 16.55 5.44
C GLY A 20 5.92 16.63 4.18
N SER A 21 6.50 16.32 3.03
CA SER A 21 5.83 16.36 1.72
C SER A 21 5.90 15.02 1.01
N GLY A 22 4.87 14.71 0.22
CA GLY A 22 4.85 13.54 -0.65
C GLY A 22 4.39 12.24 0.03
N ILE A 23 4.15 11.24 -0.82
CA ILE A 23 3.66 9.91 -0.45
C ILE A 23 4.61 9.16 0.51
N PRO A 24 5.95 9.15 0.30
CA PRO A 24 6.84 8.44 1.21
C PRO A 24 6.75 8.93 2.66
N ASN A 25 6.68 10.26 2.87
CA ASN A 25 6.52 10.84 4.20
C ASN A 25 5.17 10.45 4.82
N ALA A 26 4.08 10.51 4.03
CA ALA A 26 2.77 10.09 4.48
C ALA A 26 2.75 8.61 4.93
N TYR A 27 3.36 7.72 4.13
CA TYR A 27 3.53 6.31 4.47
C TYR A 27 4.37 6.11 5.74
N ASN A 28 5.51 6.79 5.86
CA ASN A 28 6.37 6.73 7.05
C ASN A 28 5.62 7.19 8.31
N CYS A 29 4.86 8.28 8.22
CA CYS A 29 4.00 8.74 9.31
C CYS A 29 2.96 7.69 9.68
N GLY A 30 2.25 7.11 8.70
CA GLY A 30 1.26 6.07 8.91
C GLY A 30 1.83 4.83 9.59
N VAL A 31 2.95 4.31 9.10
CA VAL A 31 3.66 3.15 9.68
C VAL A 31 4.05 3.40 11.13
N LYS A 32 4.59 4.59 11.43
CA LYS A 32 5.00 4.97 12.79
C LYS A 32 3.83 5.09 13.77
N LEU A 33 2.68 5.54 13.28
CA LEU A 33 1.47 5.74 14.10
C LEU A 33 0.65 4.45 14.25
N ALA A 34 0.79 3.51 13.33
CA ALA A 34 0.05 2.26 13.35
C ALA A 34 0.43 1.38 14.54
N SER A 35 -0.57 0.85 15.23
CA SER A 35 -0.41 -0.07 16.37
C SER A 35 -0.64 -1.54 16.02
N GLY A 36 -1.09 -1.82 14.79
CA GLY A 36 -1.34 -3.17 14.30
C GLY A 36 -0.07 -4.02 14.21
N ALA A 37 -0.22 -5.34 14.35
CA ALA A 37 0.87 -6.28 14.06
C ALA A 37 1.16 -6.42 12.56
N LEU A 38 0.16 -6.12 11.74
CA LEU A 38 0.24 -6.11 10.28
C LEU A 38 -0.06 -4.70 9.77
N ILE A 39 0.64 -4.30 8.72
CA ILE A 39 0.51 -3.04 8.01
C ILE A 39 0.02 -3.33 6.59
N ALA A 40 -0.91 -2.51 6.12
CA ALA A 40 -1.43 -2.52 4.77
C ALA A 40 -1.70 -1.08 4.33
N PHE A 41 -1.58 -0.79 3.04
CA PHE A 41 -1.75 0.55 2.48
C PHE A 41 -2.93 0.58 1.53
N LEU A 42 -3.62 1.71 1.49
CA LEU A 42 -4.70 1.94 0.53
C LEU A 42 -4.64 3.40 0.10
N SER A 43 -4.43 3.62 -1.19
CA SER A 43 -4.50 4.95 -1.80
C SER A 43 -5.95 5.42 -1.92
N HIS A 44 -6.12 6.74 -1.95
CA HIS A 44 -7.44 7.38 -1.85
C HIS A 44 -8.31 7.19 -3.10
N ASP A 45 -7.71 6.78 -4.21
CA ASP A 45 -8.31 6.48 -5.51
C ASP A 45 -8.40 4.96 -5.80
N ASP A 46 -8.01 4.12 -4.84
CA ASP A 46 -8.04 2.67 -4.97
C ASP A 46 -9.15 2.01 -4.15
N LEU A 47 -9.47 0.76 -4.52
CA LEU A 47 -10.43 -0.08 -3.82
C LEU A 47 -9.83 -1.46 -3.53
N TRP A 48 -10.03 -1.95 -2.31
CA TRP A 48 -9.79 -3.34 -1.98
C TRP A 48 -11.01 -4.21 -2.27
N THR A 49 -10.77 -5.47 -2.65
CA THR A 49 -11.84 -6.47 -2.64
C THR A 49 -12.30 -6.73 -1.20
N PRO A 50 -13.58 -7.09 -0.97
CA PRO A 50 -14.11 -7.30 0.38
C PRO A 50 -13.36 -8.36 1.21
N ASP A 51 -12.70 -9.31 0.53
CA ASP A 51 -12.01 -10.45 1.12
C ASP A 51 -10.48 -10.28 1.24
N LYS A 52 -9.87 -9.24 0.63
CA LYS A 52 -8.41 -9.04 0.57
C LYS A 52 -7.72 -9.28 1.91
N LEU A 53 -8.17 -8.57 2.95
CA LEU A 53 -7.54 -8.65 4.27
C LEU A 53 -7.73 -10.03 4.90
N ALA A 54 -8.91 -10.65 4.76
CA ALA A 54 -9.16 -11.98 5.31
C ALA A 54 -8.22 -13.02 4.67
N VAL A 55 -8.06 -12.97 3.35
CA VAL A 55 -7.17 -13.86 2.58
C VAL A 55 -5.70 -13.64 2.96
N GLN A 56 -5.19 -12.41 2.88
CA GLN A 56 -3.77 -12.13 3.12
C GLN A 56 -3.37 -12.36 4.59
N THR A 57 -4.23 -11.96 5.54
CA THR A 57 -3.94 -12.22 6.96
C THR A 57 -4.08 -13.70 7.32
N GLY A 58 -4.97 -14.45 6.67
CA GLY A 58 -5.05 -15.91 6.78
C GLY A 58 -3.75 -16.57 6.35
N TYR A 59 -3.26 -16.22 5.17
CA TYR A 59 -1.97 -16.69 4.65
C TYR A 59 -0.82 -16.41 5.63
N LEU A 60 -0.68 -15.18 6.14
CA LEU A 60 0.40 -14.84 7.09
C LEU A 60 0.28 -15.52 8.46
N ARG A 61 -0.91 -16.00 8.85
CA ARG A 61 -1.07 -16.83 10.05
C ARG A 61 -0.59 -18.26 9.81
N GLU A 62 -0.88 -18.81 8.64
CA GLU A 62 -0.47 -20.17 8.23
C GLU A 62 1.02 -20.25 7.89
N HIS A 63 1.61 -19.13 7.47
CA HIS A 63 3.03 -19.01 7.12
C HIS A 63 3.75 -18.03 8.05
N PRO A 64 4.05 -18.40 9.31
CA PRO A 64 4.64 -17.50 10.30
C PRO A 64 6.04 -16.98 9.91
N ALA A 65 6.76 -17.71 9.05
CA ALA A 65 8.07 -17.28 8.53
C ALA A 65 7.96 -16.22 7.41
N ALA A 66 6.80 -16.08 6.75
CA ALA A 66 6.60 -15.05 5.74
C ALA A 66 6.46 -13.68 6.42
N MET A 67 7.26 -12.70 5.98
CA MET A 67 7.24 -11.33 6.52
C MET A 67 6.16 -10.48 5.86
N TYR A 68 5.74 -10.81 4.64
CA TYR A 68 4.67 -10.13 3.93
C TYR A 68 4.10 -11.02 2.82
N CYS A 69 3.01 -10.57 2.22
CA CYS A 69 2.49 -11.09 0.96
C CYS A 69 1.92 -9.96 0.11
N VAL A 70 1.79 -10.19 -1.19
CA VAL A 70 1.17 -9.25 -2.13
C VAL A 70 -0.03 -9.90 -2.83
N ALA A 71 -1.07 -9.12 -3.07
CA ALA A 71 -2.20 -9.51 -3.90
C ALA A 71 -1.97 -9.13 -5.37
N LEU A 72 -2.84 -9.63 -6.26
CA LEU A 72 -2.95 -9.09 -7.61
C LEU A 72 -3.70 -7.74 -7.58
N ALA A 73 -3.49 -6.92 -8.60
CA ALA A 73 -4.20 -5.67 -8.83
C ALA A 73 -4.99 -5.73 -10.13
N LYS A 74 -6.12 -5.03 -10.16
CA LYS A 74 -6.93 -4.86 -11.36
C LYS A 74 -7.17 -3.38 -11.57
N PHE A 75 -6.80 -2.87 -12.74
CA PHE A 75 -7.05 -1.47 -13.06
C PHE A 75 -8.49 -1.30 -13.52
N PHE A 76 -9.06 -0.15 -13.20
CA PHE A 76 -10.39 0.24 -13.64
C PHE A 76 -10.40 1.73 -13.98
N LEU A 77 -11.44 2.15 -14.72
CA LEU A 77 -11.73 3.56 -14.94
C LEU A 77 -13.01 3.90 -14.18
N GLU A 78 -13.05 5.09 -13.60
CA GLU A 78 -14.29 5.61 -13.04
C GLU A 78 -15.35 5.73 -14.15
N PRO A 79 -16.63 5.39 -13.88
CA PRO A 79 -17.69 5.51 -14.87
C PRO A 79 -17.78 6.92 -15.47
N GLY A 80 -17.68 7.01 -16.80
CA GLY A 80 -17.72 8.29 -17.52
C GLY A 80 -16.34 8.92 -17.77
N CYS A 81 -15.26 8.35 -17.22
CA CYS A 81 -13.90 8.76 -17.55
C CYS A 81 -13.34 7.97 -18.73
N SER A 82 -12.58 8.65 -19.58
CA SER A 82 -11.76 8.01 -20.61
C SER A 82 -10.34 7.81 -20.09
N ALA A 83 -9.70 6.73 -20.53
CA ALA A 83 -8.28 6.52 -20.28
C ALA A 83 -7.46 7.68 -20.87
N PRO A 84 -6.43 8.18 -20.15
CA PRO A 84 -5.47 9.14 -20.70
C PRO A 84 -4.80 8.61 -21.98
N PRO A 85 -4.36 9.47 -22.92
CA PRO A 85 -3.78 9.02 -24.19
C PRO A 85 -2.54 8.11 -24.04
N THR A 86 -1.80 8.24 -22.95
CA THR A 86 -0.60 7.44 -22.65
C THR A 86 -0.89 6.21 -21.80
N PHE A 87 -2.14 6.02 -21.36
CA PHE A 87 -2.52 4.87 -20.56
C PHE A 87 -2.53 3.60 -21.42
N ARG A 88 -1.94 2.52 -20.89
CA ARG A 88 -1.89 1.24 -21.58
C ARG A 88 -3.23 0.52 -21.39
N ALA A 89 -4.11 0.58 -22.39
CA ALA A 89 -5.45 -0.02 -22.31
C ALA A 89 -5.47 -1.49 -21.85
N ALA A 90 -4.44 -2.27 -22.20
CA ALA A 90 -4.28 -3.66 -21.78
C ALA A 90 -4.18 -3.85 -20.24
N LEU A 91 -3.89 -2.79 -19.47
CA LEU A 91 -3.92 -2.86 -18.00
C LEU A 91 -5.35 -2.96 -17.44
N LEU A 92 -6.38 -2.64 -18.24
CA LEU A 92 -7.78 -2.84 -17.84
C LEU A 92 -8.22 -4.30 -18.00
N GLU A 93 -7.35 -5.15 -18.54
CA GLU A 93 -7.64 -6.54 -18.87
C GLU A 93 -6.98 -7.49 -17.87
N GLY A 94 -7.81 -8.19 -17.09
CA GLY A 94 -7.37 -9.23 -16.17
C GLY A 94 -6.74 -8.70 -14.88
N ASP A 95 -6.06 -9.61 -14.19
CA ASP A 95 -5.41 -9.35 -12.92
C ASP A 95 -3.89 -9.31 -13.15
N HIS A 96 -3.22 -8.35 -12.51
CA HIS A 96 -1.80 -8.10 -12.69
C HIS A 96 -1.03 -8.31 -11.39
N VAL A 97 0.16 -8.88 -11.51
CA VAL A 97 1.12 -8.83 -10.40
C VAL A 97 1.62 -7.39 -10.29
N ALA A 98 1.25 -6.71 -9.21
CA ALA A 98 1.70 -5.36 -8.92
C ALA A 98 2.41 -5.35 -7.57
N ARG A 99 3.71 -5.03 -7.58
CA ARG A 99 4.50 -4.77 -6.37
C ARG A 99 4.41 -3.28 -6.04
N ILE A 100 3.19 -2.86 -5.75
CA ILE A 100 2.86 -1.53 -5.22
C ILE A 100 2.51 -1.69 -3.74
N MET A 101 2.32 -0.57 -3.04
CA MET A 101 2.03 -0.62 -1.60
C MET A 101 0.62 -1.13 -1.31
N GLU A 102 -0.33 -0.89 -2.21
CA GLU A 102 -1.75 -1.18 -2.03
C GLU A 102 -2.08 -2.68 -2.07
N THR A 103 -1.23 -3.45 -2.73
CA THR A 103 -1.31 -4.91 -2.77
C THR A 103 -0.67 -5.58 -1.56
N LEU A 104 0.14 -4.86 -0.78
CA LEU A 104 0.91 -5.38 0.35
C LEU A 104 0.03 -5.64 1.58
N VAL A 105 0.34 -6.74 2.28
CA VAL A 105 0.16 -6.85 3.73
C VAL A 105 1.46 -7.37 4.32
N ALA A 106 2.05 -6.63 5.26
CA ALA A 106 3.35 -6.95 5.85
C ALA A 106 3.29 -6.98 7.38
N ARG A 107 4.16 -7.78 8.01
CA ARG A 107 4.43 -7.66 9.44
C ARG A 107 5.06 -6.31 9.72
N ARG A 108 4.58 -5.61 10.75
CA ARG A 108 5.09 -4.29 11.13
C ARG A 108 6.61 -4.29 11.35
N GLU A 109 7.14 -5.34 11.96
CA GLU A 109 8.58 -5.51 12.20
C GLU A 109 9.44 -5.51 10.92
N LEU A 110 8.87 -5.78 9.73
CA LEU A 110 9.60 -5.66 8.47
C LEU A 110 10.06 -4.22 8.22
N PHE A 111 9.25 -3.23 8.61
CA PHE A 111 9.61 -1.80 8.52
C PHE A 111 10.68 -1.40 9.55
N ASP A 112 10.72 -2.08 10.70
CA ASP A 112 11.78 -1.88 11.69
C ASP A 112 13.13 -2.46 11.19
N LEU A 113 13.07 -3.58 10.47
CA LEU A 113 14.25 -4.26 9.91
C LEU A 113 14.82 -3.56 8.68
N VAL A 114 13.96 -3.14 7.75
CA VAL A 114 14.37 -2.60 6.44
C VAL A 114 14.39 -1.07 6.41
N GLY A 115 13.73 -0.43 7.38
CA GLY A 115 13.47 1.00 7.40
C GLY A 115 12.23 1.39 6.60
N GLY A 116 11.85 2.66 6.73
CA GLY A 116 10.77 3.27 5.97
C GLY A 116 11.13 3.57 4.52
N PHE A 117 10.31 4.37 3.87
CA PHE A 117 10.50 4.87 2.50
C PHE A 117 11.46 6.05 2.47
N ASP A 118 12.28 6.16 1.43
CA ASP A 118 13.14 7.33 1.22
C ASP A 118 12.29 8.54 0.80
N GLU A 119 12.25 9.57 1.63
CA GLU A 119 11.43 10.77 1.41
C GLU A 119 11.98 11.67 0.31
N ALA A 120 13.20 11.43 -0.18
CA ALA A 120 13.75 12.09 -1.36
C ALA A 120 13.21 11.52 -2.68
N LEU A 121 12.61 10.33 -2.66
CA LEU A 121 12.04 9.69 -3.86
C LEU A 121 10.58 10.14 -4.04
N HIS A 122 10.33 11.00 -5.03
CA HIS A 122 8.98 11.42 -5.38
C HIS A 122 8.25 10.44 -6.31
N VAL A 123 8.98 9.47 -6.86
CA VAL A 123 8.48 8.39 -7.73
C VAL A 123 9.31 7.15 -7.43
N ALA A 124 8.67 5.98 -7.46
CA ALA A 124 9.31 4.67 -7.29
C ALA A 124 9.87 4.40 -5.89
N GLU A 125 9.32 5.05 -4.87
CA GLU A 125 9.59 4.78 -3.47
C GLU A 125 9.24 3.34 -3.06
N ASP A 126 8.20 2.78 -3.68
CA ASP A 126 7.78 1.39 -3.52
C ASP A 126 8.81 0.43 -4.12
N VAL A 127 9.31 0.72 -5.32
CA VAL A 127 10.36 -0.05 -6.00
C VAL A 127 11.64 -0.08 -5.17
N ASP A 128 12.09 1.07 -4.65
CA ASP A 128 13.23 1.16 -3.73
C ASP A 128 13.00 0.28 -2.49
N TRP A 129 11.84 0.44 -1.84
CA TRP A 129 11.54 -0.27 -0.61
C TRP A 129 11.49 -1.80 -0.83
N TYR A 130 10.83 -2.28 -1.90
CA TYR A 130 10.82 -3.70 -2.25
C TYR A 130 12.22 -4.23 -2.60
N ALA A 131 13.08 -3.43 -3.24
CA ALA A 131 14.46 -3.82 -3.50
C ALA A 131 15.24 -4.03 -2.21
N ARG A 132 15.15 -3.09 -1.26
CA ARG A 132 15.78 -3.23 0.06
C ARG A 132 15.24 -4.42 0.87
N VAL A 133 13.94 -4.69 0.77
CA VAL A 133 13.31 -5.86 1.39
C VAL A 133 13.89 -7.17 0.82
N ALA A 134 14.07 -7.25 -0.50
CA ALA A 134 14.70 -8.40 -1.14
C ALA A 134 16.19 -8.55 -0.76
N ASP A 135 16.95 -7.45 -0.74
CA ASP A 135 18.37 -7.42 -0.33
C ASP A 135 18.56 -7.83 1.14
N ALA A 136 17.57 -7.56 1.99
CA ALA A 136 17.54 -8.01 3.38
C ALA A 136 17.19 -9.50 3.56
N GLY A 137 16.95 -10.23 2.45
CA GLY A 137 16.68 -11.67 2.47
C GLY A 137 15.19 -12.03 2.62
N TYR A 138 14.29 -11.09 2.37
CA TYR A 138 12.84 -11.32 2.43
C TYR A 138 12.21 -11.12 1.04
N PRO A 139 12.46 -12.00 0.05
CA PRO A 139 11.77 -11.91 -1.23
C PRO A 139 10.27 -12.24 -1.08
N VAL A 140 9.47 -11.80 -2.05
CA VAL A 140 8.02 -12.09 -2.15
C VAL A 140 7.77 -13.55 -2.48
#